data_AF-A0A0C1YK59-F1
#
_entry.id   AF-A0A0C1YK59-F1
#
_cell.length_a   1.000
_cell.length_b   1.000
_cell.length_c   1.000
_cell.angle_alpha   90.00
_cell.angle_beta   90.00
_cell.angle_gamma   90.00
#
_symmetry.space_group_name_H-M   'P 1'
#
loop_
_entity.id
_entity.type
_entity.pdbx_description
1 polymer ?
#
loop_
_entity_poly.entity_id
_entity_poly.type
_entity_poly.pdbx_seq_one_letter_code
_entity_poly.pdbx_strand_id
1 'polypeptide(L)' 'MTTSQISISVDDETAQAYAAMSPEAQQKVQMVLRLQMQALLNQPPRSLQAIMDDIGAKAEARGLTPQILETLLSDD' A
#
# COMPACT_ATOMS: atom_id res chain seq x y z
N MET A 1 -22.33 18.35 4.45
CA MET A 1 -21.34 17.27 4.37
C MET A 1 -21.67 16.26 5.45
N THR A 2 -21.88 15.00 5.11
CA THR A 2 -22.18 13.94 6.08
C THR A 2 -20.87 13.35 6.60
N THR A 3 -20.62 13.50 7.90
CA THR A 3 -19.47 12.88 8.57
C THR A 3 -19.91 11.53 9.14
N SER A 4 -19.30 10.45 8.68
CA SER A 4 -19.49 9.10 9.23
C SER A 4 -18.29 8.74 10.09
N GLN A 5 -18.53 8.18 11.28
CA GLN A 5 -17.48 7.64 12.14
C GLN A 5 -17.28 6.17 11.88
N ILE A 6 -16.01 5.76 11.85
CA ILE A 6 -15.59 4.35 11.83
C ILE A 6 -14.84 4.08 13.13
N SER A 7 -15.06 2.91 13.72
CA SER A 7 -14.29 2.45 14.88
C SER A 7 -13.20 1.50 14.40
N ILE A 8 -11.96 1.75 14.82
CA ILE A 8 -10.77 0.96 14.42
C ILE A 8 -10.17 0.42 15.71
N SER A 9 -10.05 -0.90 15.81
CA SER A 9 -9.34 -1.54 16.91
C SER A 9 -7.84 -1.29 16.77
N VAL A 10 -7.23 -0.78 17.83
CA VAL A 10 -5.79 -0.59 17.99
C VAL A 10 -5.35 -1.25 19.30
N ASP A 11 -4.05 -1.39 19.52
CA ASP A 11 -3.52 -1.81 20.81
C ASP A 11 -3.82 -0.79 21.92
N ASP A 12 -3.85 -1.26 23.16
CA ASP A 12 -4.23 -0.45 24.33
C ASP A 12 -3.29 0.74 24.54
N GLU A 13 -2.00 0.57 24.24
CA GLU A 13 -1.00 1.64 24.37
C GLU A 13 -1.31 2.79 23.41
N THR A 14 -1.57 2.46 22.15
CA THR A 14 -1.97 3.44 21.12
C THR A 14 -3.27 4.14 21.47
N ALA A 15 -4.27 3.41 21.99
CA ALA A 15 -5.54 3.99 22.42
C ALA A 15 -5.35 5.01 23.56
N GLN A 16 -4.56 4.66 24.58
CA GLN A 16 -4.27 5.54 25.71
C GLN A 16 -3.47 6.77 25.27
N ALA A 17 -2.44 6.57 24.43
CA ALA A 17 -1.63 7.66 23.90
C ALA A 17 -2.48 8.66 23.11
N TYR A 18 -3.38 8.18 22.24
CA TYR A 18 -4.28 9.03 21.48
C TYR A 18 -5.28 9.78 22.39
N ALA A 19 -5.85 9.10 23.38
CA ALA A 19 -6.78 9.72 24.34
C ALA A 19 -6.13 10.82 25.19
N ALA A 20 -4.84 10.69 25.49
CA ALA A 20 -4.07 11.68 26.26
C ALA A 20 -3.61 12.91 25.43
N MET A 21 -3.75 12.88 24.10
CA MET A 21 -3.36 14.00 23.23
C MET A 21 -4.30 15.20 23.37
N SER A 22 -3.77 16.40 23.08
CA SER A 22 -4.60 17.60 22.95
C SER A 22 -5.58 17.47 21.77
N PRO A 23 -6.72 18.20 21.77
CA PRO A 23 -7.68 18.17 20.67
C PRO A 23 -7.06 18.49 19.31
N GLU A 24 -6.12 19.42 19.27
CA GLU A 24 -5.39 19.82 18.06
C GLU A 24 -4.50 18.70 17.53
N ALA A 25 -3.83 17.97 18.43
CA ALA A 25 -3.00 16.82 18.07
C ALA A 25 -3.86 15.64 17.58
N GLN A 26 -4.97 15.35 18.25
CA GLN A 26 -5.93 14.35 17.79
C GLN A 26 -6.47 14.67 16.40
N GLN A 27 -6.78 15.94 16.11
CA GLN A 27 -7.25 16.38 14.81
C GLN A 27 -6.19 16.20 13.71
N LYS A 28 -4.90 16.46 14.02
CA LYS A 28 -3.79 16.17 13.10
C LYS A 28 -3.70 14.68 12.77
N VAL A 29 -3.80 13.82 13.79
CA VAL A 29 -3.79 12.36 13.60
C VAL A 29 -4.97 11.90 12.74
N GLN A 30 -6.18 12.41 12.98
CA GLN A 30 -7.34 12.12 12.14
C GLN A 30 -7.15 12.55 10.68
N MET A 31 -6.50 13.69 10.43
CA MET A 31 -6.20 14.16 9.09
C MET A 31 -5.24 13.21 8.37
N VAL A 32 -4.16 12.80 9.04
CA VAL A 32 -3.18 11.84 8.49
C VAL A 32 -3.86 10.51 8.19
N LEU A 33 -4.67 9.99 9.12
CA LEU A 33 -5.39 8.73 8.92
C LEU A 33 -6.32 8.80 7.71
N ARG A 34 -7.07 9.91 7.53
CA ARG A 34 -7.95 10.11 6.38
C ARG A 34 -7.17 10.11 5.06
N LEU A 35 -6.04 10.82 5.00
CA LEU A 35 -5.21 10.86 3.80
C LEU A 35 -4.62 9.50 3.45
N GLN A 36 -4.13 8.76 4.45
CA GLN A 36 -3.60 7.42 4.26
C GLN A 36 -4.69 6.45 3.78
N MET A 37 -5.89 6.50 4.36
CA MET A 37 -7.01 5.68 3.90
C MET A 37 -7.40 5.99 2.46
N GLN A 38 -7.46 7.27 2.07
CA GLN A 38 -7.71 7.64 0.68
C GLN A 38 -6.62 7.13 -0.25
N ALA A 39 -5.35 7.23 0.14
CA ALA A 39 -4.24 6.73 -0.67
C ALA A 39 -4.29 5.21 -0.86
N LEU A 40 -4.65 4.46 0.18
CA LEU A 40 -4.79 2.99 0.14
C LEU A 40 -6.00 2.54 -0.66
N LEU A 41 -7.16 3.19 -0.47
CA LEU A 41 -8.41 2.82 -1.13
C LEU A 41 -8.48 3.29 -2.59
N ASN A 42 -7.78 4.37 -2.93
CA ASN A 42 -7.66 4.85 -4.31
C ASN A 42 -6.48 4.23 -5.06
N GLN A 43 -5.79 3.22 -4.51
CA GLN A 43 -4.91 2.39 -5.32
C GLN A 43 -5.79 1.68 -6.35
N PRO A 44 -5.67 1.97 -7.66
CA PRO A 44 -6.34 1.12 -8.64
C PRO A 44 -5.84 -0.32 -8.41
N PRO A 45 -6.72 -1.33 -8.46
CA PRO A 45 -6.27 -2.71 -8.40
C PRO A 45 -5.18 -2.86 -9.46
N ARG A 46 -3.96 -3.20 -9.03
CA ARG A 46 -2.85 -3.35 -9.99
C ARG A 46 -3.31 -4.37 -11.01
N SER A 47 -3.38 -3.96 -12.27
CA SER A 47 -3.72 -4.89 -13.33
C SER A 47 -2.71 -6.02 -13.30
N LEU A 48 -3.15 -7.22 -13.69
CA LEU A 48 -2.23 -8.35 -13.86
C LEU A 48 -1.02 -7.94 -14.72
N GLN A 49 -1.27 -7.12 -15.74
CA GLN A 49 -0.23 -6.54 -16.60
C GLN A 49 0.81 -5.72 -15.81
N ALA A 50 0.40 -4.79 -14.95
CA ALA A 50 1.34 -4.02 -14.13
C ALA A 50 2.16 -4.89 -13.16
N ILE A 51 1.57 -6.00 -12.69
CA ILE A 51 2.27 -6.99 -11.87
C ILE A 51 3.29 -7.77 -12.72
N MET A 52 2.92 -8.19 -13.92
CA MET A 52 3.79 -8.88 -14.86
C MET A 52 4.96 -8.00 -15.32
N ASP A 53 4.71 -6.71 -15.56
CA ASP A 53 5.75 -5.74 -15.93
C ASP A 53 6.79 -5.55 -14.80
N ASP A 54 6.32 -5.44 -13.54
CA ASP A 54 7.20 -5.35 -12.37
C ASP A 54 8.00 -6.65 -12.15
N ILE A 55 7.39 -7.81 -12.39
CA ILE A 55 8.08 -9.10 -12.36
C ILE A 55 9.15 -9.16 -13.46
N GLY A 56 8.83 -8.74 -14.68
CA GLY A 56 9.76 -8.67 -15.81
C GLY A 56 10.97 -7.78 -15.51
N ALA A 57 10.73 -6.56 -15.02
CA ALA A 57 11.78 -5.62 -14.63
C ALA A 57 12.70 -6.20 -13.53
N LYS A 58 12.13 -6.88 -12.54
CA LYS A 58 12.91 -7.55 -11.48
C LYS A 58 13.69 -8.75 -12.00
N ALA A 59 13.15 -9.48 -12.97
CA ALA A 59 13.82 -10.62 -13.57
C ALA A 59 15.02 -10.16 -14.39
N GLU A 60 14.87 -9.12 -15.23
CA GLU A 60 15.96 -8.50 -15.97
C GLU A 60 17.06 -7.96 -15.04
N ALA A 61 16.68 -7.25 -13.98
CA ALA A 61 17.63 -6.74 -12.98
C ALA A 61 18.41 -7.85 -12.25
N ARG A 62 17.87 -9.07 -12.21
CA ARG A 62 18.51 -10.28 -11.65
C ARG A 62 19.28 -11.08 -12.70
N GLY A 63 19.41 -10.57 -13.92
CA GLY A 63 20.15 -11.19 -15.00
C GLY A 63 19.33 -12.18 -15.84
N LEU A 64 18.02 -12.29 -15.63
CA LEU A 64 17.12 -13.00 -16.55
C LEU A 64 16.79 -12.05 -17.72
N THR A 65 17.73 -11.92 -18.66
CA THR A 65 17.52 -11.09 -19.83
C THR A 65 16.52 -11.76 -20.80
N PRO A 66 15.87 -10.99 -21.69
CA PRO A 66 14.93 -11.54 -22.66
C PRO A 66 15.52 -12.68 -23.50
N GLN A 67 16.81 -12.62 -23.82
CA GLN A 67 17.51 -13.67 -24.59
C GLN A 67 17.67 -14.96 -23.79
N ILE A 68 17.98 -14.87 -22.49
CA ILE A 68 18.10 -16.04 -21.61
C ILE A 68 16.72 -16.67 -21.39
N LEU A 69 15.70 -15.82 -21.21
CA LEU A 69 14.31 -16.26 -21.10
C LEU A 69 13.86 -16.99 -22.38
N GLU A 70 14.16 -16.44 -23.54
CA GLU A 70 13.84 -17.06 -24.84
C GLU A 70 14.56 -18.39 -25.04
N THR A 71 15.81 -18.49 -24.61
CA THR A 71 16.57 -19.76 -24.64
C THR A 71 15.92 -20.81 -23.74
N LEU A 72 15.55 -20.43 -22.51
CA LEU A 72 14.87 -21.32 -21.56
C LEU A 72 13.48 -21.78 -22.04
N LEU A 73 12.75 -20.91 -22.74
CA LEU A 73 11.42 -21.20 -23.31
C LEU A 73 11.49 -22.04 -24.59
N SER A 74 12.64 -22.05 -25.27
CA SER A 74 12.85 -22.79 -26.53
C SER A 74 13.44 -24.19 -26.31
N ASP A 75 13.81 -24.53 -25.07
CA ASP A 75 14.33 -25.84 -24.67
C ASP A 75 13.22 -26.86 -24.31
N ASP A 76 11.94 -26.49 -24.52
CA ASP A 76 10.75 -27.38 -24.51
C ASP A 76 10.23 -27.62 -25.95
#